data_AF-A0A831Y397-F1
#
_entry.id   AF-A0A831Y397-F1
#
_cell.length_a   1.000
_cell.length_b   1.000
_cell.length_c   1.000
_cell.angle_alpha   90.00
_cell.angle_beta   90.00
_cell.angle_gamma   90.00
#
_symmetry.space_group_name_H-M   'P 1'
#
loop_
_entity.id
_entity.type
_entity.pdbx_description
1 polymer ?
#
loop_
_entity_poly.entity_id
_entity_poly.type
_entity_poly.pdbx_seq_one_letter_code
_entity_poly.pdbx_strand_id
1 'polypeptide(L)'
;MSRFARAPFIVIWETTRACALACVHCRAEALPRRDPAELTTAEGRALIDRVRAFGDPPPILVLTGGDPLRRPDIVELVAHAAAGGLSVSLTPSGTAAATEERLRALRDAGLARLAVSLDGATAEDHDAFRGVRGSHRHTMKILERARALGLPLQINTTVCRATVGALPALAGQVADLGVTLWALFFLIPVGRAQAGSALSAGEIERVLEWAAALAGRVPFGVKTTEAPHLHRVLARSRAAAGPRPPGAGDLVGRAGRAVTDGNGFVFVDHVGNICPSGFLPLPAGNVRSRDLVEAYRADPLFLALRDPSRLAGRCGACEYRETCGGSRARAWAASGDPLGEDPGCAFEPAAAAAPSVAGGSDAEGGVSEARVIEALGGVFDPELGMSVVDLGLIYGIRIEGGDVAITMTLTAPGCPIHDVMPGWVREAVMRVPGVRSVDVAITFEPPWTPDRIAAAR
;
A
#
# COMPACT_ATOMS: atom_id res chain seq x y z
N MET A 1 20.87 5.72 -15.68
CA MET A 1 20.03 5.74 -14.46
C MET A 1 18.57 5.86 -14.85
N SER A 2 17.69 5.02 -14.29
CA SER A 2 16.24 5.15 -14.43
C SER A 2 15.76 6.56 -14.04
N ARG A 3 14.73 7.11 -14.69
CA ARG A 3 14.13 8.40 -14.33
C ARG A 3 13.74 8.45 -12.85
N PHE A 4 13.20 7.35 -12.33
CA PHE A 4 12.81 7.23 -10.92
C PHE A 4 14.00 7.18 -9.96
N ALA A 5 15.21 6.91 -10.44
CA ALA A 5 16.39 7.02 -9.59
C ALA A 5 16.79 8.48 -9.33
N ARG A 6 16.36 9.43 -10.20
CA ARG A 6 16.67 10.86 -10.06
C ARG A 6 15.53 11.65 -9.42
N ALA A 7 14.29 11.35 -9.81
CA ALA A 7 13.11 12.07 -9.34
C ALA A 7 11.92 11.12 -9.24
N PRO A 8 11.12 11.18 -8.16
CA PRO A 8 9.86 10.48 -8.10
C PRO A 8 8.92 11.01 -9.19
N PHE A 9 8.03 10.16 -9.68
CA PHE A 9 6.94 10.60 -10.54
C PHE A 9 5.93 11.43 -9.75
N ILE A 10 5.70 11.05 -8.49
CA ILE A 10 4.71 11.66 -7.61
C ILE A 10 5.26 11.83 -6.20
N VAL A 11 5.04 13.02 -5.64
CA VAL A 11 5.22 13.31 -4.22
C VAL A 11 3.85 13.50 -3.61
N ILE A 12 3.54 12.76 -2.56
CA ILE A 12 2.30 12.94 -1.79
C ILE A 12 2.64 13.56 -0.45
N TRP A 13 1.96 14.65 -0.10
CA TRP A 13 2.03 15.25 1.22
C TRP A 13 0.68 15.12 1.92
N GLU A 14 0.65 14.35 3.00
CA GLU A 14 -0.44 14.39 3.98
C GLU A 14 -0.34 15.72 4.73
N THR A 15 -1.10 16.71 4.30
CA THR A 15 -0.98 18.08 4.82
C THR A 15 -1.50 18.24 6.25
N THR A 16 -2.42 17.36 6.66
CA THR A 16 -3.09 17.36 7.96
C THR A 16 -3.72 16.00 8.22
N ARG A 17 -3.93 15.65 9.50
CA ARG A 17 -4.80 14.53 9.90
C ARG A 17 -6.20 14.99 10.33
N ALA A 18 -6.51 16.28 10.25
CA ALA A 18 -7.85 16.78 10.52
C ALA A 18 -8.84 16.31 9.44
N CYS A 19 -9.96 15.72 9.83
CA CYS A 19 -11.07 15.36 8.93
C CYS A 19 -12.40 15.36 9.68
N ALA A 20 -13.50 15.64 8.98
CA ALA A 20 -14.85 15.51 9.52
C ALA A 20 -15.49 14.13 9.26
N LEU A 21 -14.77 13.23 8.57
CA LEU A 21 -15.24 11.87 8.28
C LEU A 21 -14.65 10.84 9.24
N ALA A 22 -15.27 9.67 9.27
CA ALA A 22 -14.86 8.56 10.12
C ALA A 22 -14.68 7.25 9.32
N CYS A 23 -14.11 7.36 8.11
CA CYS A 23 -14.04 6.25 7.15
C CYS A 23 -13.44 4.97 7.75
N VAL A 24 -14.08 3.83 7.47
CA VAL A 24 -13.67 2.52 8.01
C VAL A 24 -12.31 2.04 7.48
N HIS A 25 -11.85 2.58 6.34
CA HIS A 25 -10.59 2.22 5.68
C HIS A 25 -9.49 3.27 5.86
N CYS A 26 -9.69 4.26 6.73
CA CYS A 26 -8.83 5.44 6.79
C CYS A 26 -7.41 5.08 7.29
N ARG A 27 -6.45 5.05 6.36
CA ARG A 27 -5.01 4.97 6.63
C ARG A 27 -4.51 6.08 7.56
N ALA A 28 -4.98 7.31 7.35
CA ALA A 28 -4.52 8.47 8.11
C ALA A 28 -5.00 8.48 9.57
N GLU A 29 -5.94 7.60 9.93
CA GLU A 29 -6.60 7.60 11.24
C GLU A 29 -7.09 8.99 11.63
N ALA A 30 -7.65 9.69 10.64
CA ALA A 30 -7.94 11.11 10.73
C ALA A 30 -8.82 11.47 11.94
N LEU A 31 -8.45 12.56 12.60
CA LEU A 31 -9.06 13.09 13.81
C LEU A 31 -9.86 14.38 13.51
N PRO A 32 -10.80 14.81 14.37
CA PRO A 32 -11.58 16.03 14.10
C PRO A 32 -10.77 17.34 14.09
N ARG A 33 -9.64 17.37 14.79
CA ARG A 33 -8.80 18.57 14.98
C ARG A 33 -7.45 18.38 14.32
N ARG A 34 -6.82 19.51 13.96
CA ARG A 34 -5.47 19.54 13.43
C ARG A 34 -4.48 19.14 14.52
N ASP A 35 -3.45 18.40 14.11
CA ASP A 35 -2.34 18.11 14.98
C ASP A 35 -1.47 19.38 15.10
N PRO A 36 -1.15 19.87 16.31
CA PRO A 36 -0.29 21.04 16.50
C PRO A 36 1.14 20.86 15.96
N ALA A 37 1.60 19.63 15.75
CA ALA A 37 2.91 19.30 15.20
C ALA A 37 2.94 19.31 13.65
N GLU A 38 1.79 19.53 13.00
CA GLU A 38 1.69 19.68 11.55
C GLU A 38 2.70 20.71 11.03
N LEU A 39 3.24 20.47 9.82
CA LEU A 39 4.10 21.46 9.18
C LEU A 39 3.40 22.82 9.09
N THR A 40 4.07 23.87 9.54
CA THR A 40 3.63 25.26 9.42
C THR A 40 3.55 25.69 7.95
N THR A 41 2.95 26.85 7.67
CA THR A 41 2.89 27.38 6.29
C THR A 41 4.27 27.61 5.70
N ALA A 42 5.21 28.14 6.50
CA ALA A 42 6.60 28.34 6.07
C ALA A 42 7.32 27.03 5.76
N GLU A 43 7.17 26.01 6.62
CA GLU A 43 7.72 24.68 6.39
C GLU A 43 7.09 24.01 5.17
N GLY A 44 5.78 24.19 4.96
CA GLY A 44 5.06 23.70 3.79
C GLY A 44 5.56 24.30 2.48
N ARG A 45 5.80 25.62 2.44
CA ARG A 45 6.43 26.30 1.29
C ARG A 45 7.84 25.76 1.03
N ALA A 46 8.66 25.63 2.08
CA ALA A 46 10.00 25.06 1.97
C ALA A 46 9.99 23.59 1.50
N LEU A 47 8.99 22.80 1.89
CA LEU A 47 8.78 21.45 1.36
C LEU A 47 8.45 21.48 -0.14
N ILE A 48 7.53 22.34 -0.56
CA ILE A 48 7.17 22.53 -1.98
C ILE A 48 8.39 22.92 -2.82
N ASP A 49 9.23 23.82 -2.33
CA ASP A 49 10.46 24.22 -3.02
C ASP A 49 11.46 23.06 -3.13
N ARG A 50 11.54 22.21 -2.13
CA ARG A 50 12.33 20.96 -2.21
C ARG A 50 11.76 19.94 -3.19
N VAL A 51 10.43 19.86 -3.33
CA VAL A 51 9.81 19.02 -4.38
C VAL A 51 10.24 19.46 -5.77
N ARG A 52 10.39 20.78 -6.02
CA ARG A 52 10.93 21.28 -7.29
C ARG A 52 12.39 20.91 -7.51
N ALA A 53 13.18 20.85 -6.44
CA ALA A 53 14.61 20.54 -6.50
C ALA A 53 14.91 19.11 -6.99
N PHE A 54 13.89 18.24 -7.13
CA PHE A 54 14.04 16.97 -7.84
C PHE A 54 14.46 17.11 -9.31
N GLY A 55 14.19 18.26 -9.94
CA GLY A 55 14.64 18.61 -11.28
C GLY A 55 13.53 18.60 -12.32
N ASP A 56 13.93 18.64 -13.59
CA ASP A 56 13.03 18.76 -14.75
C ASP A 56 12.87 17.41 -15.49
N PRO A 57 11.62 16.96 -15.79
CA PRO A 57 10.34 17.52 -15.32
C PRO A 57 10.11 17.29 -13.83
N PRO A 58 9.45 18.25 -13.14
CA PRO A 58 9.19 18.12 -11.72
C PRO A 58 8.17 17.01 -11.43
N PRO A 59 8.18 16.45 -10.20
CA PRO A 59 7.15 15.53 -9.76
C PRO A 59 5.77 16.17 -9.71
N ILE A 60 4.73 15.34 -9.83
CA ILE A 60 3.36 15.75 -9.47
C ILE A 60 3.29 15.86 -7.94
N LEU A 61 2.75 16.96 -7.43
CA LEU A 61 2.51 17.14 -6.00
C LEU A 61 1.04 16.85 -5.67
N VAL A 62 0.79 15.86 -4.81
CA VAL A 62 -0.54 15.57 -4.29
C VAL A 62 -0.67 16.06 -2.86
N LEU A 63 -1.57 17.00 -2.64
CA LEU A 63 -1.95 17.48 -1.31
C LEU A 63 -3.18 16.68 -0.83
N THR A 64 -3.01 15.97 0.28
CA THR A 64 -4.03 15.05 0.82
C THR A 64 -4.00 15.09 2.36
N GLY A 65 -4.57 14.07 3.00
CA GLY A 65 -4.40 13.74 4.39
C GLY A 65 -5.68 13.19 4.98
N GLY A 66 -6.15 13.77 6.08
CA GLY A 66 -7.54 13.64 6.50
C GLY A 66 -8.46 14.38 5.51
N ASP A 67 -8.49 15.70 5.62
CA ASP A 67 -9.12 16.59 4.65
C ASP A 67 -8.25 17.84 4.51
N PRO A 68 -7.52 18.03 3.39
CA PRO A 68 -6.63 19.18 3.22
C PRO A 68 -7.36 20.53 3.30
N LEU A 69 -8.69 20.57 3.09
CA LEU A 69 -9.49 21.78 3.27
C LEU A 69 -9.63 22.22 4.74
N ARG A 70 -9.17 21.40 5.69
CA ARG A 70 -9.08 21.77 7.11
C ARG A 70 -7.90 22.69 7.40
N ARG A 71 -6.96 22.82 6.47
CA ARG A 71 -5.89 23.81 6.55
C ARG A 71 -6.39 25.17 6.08
N PRO A 72 -6.16 26.26 6.84
CA PRO A 72 -6.52 27.61 6.40
C PRO A 72 -5.64 28.11 5.24
N ASP A 73 -4.40 27.62 5.16
CA ASP A 73 -3.36 28.01 4.20
C ASP A 73 -3.34 27.15 2.93
N ILE A 74 -4.32 26.27 2.71
CA ILE A 74 -4.26 25.30 1.60
C ILE A 74 -4.24 25.96 0.21
N VAL A 75 -4.99 27.05 0.02
CA VAL A 75 -5.01 27.80 -1.24
C VAL A 75 -3.66 28.47 -1.50
N GLU A 76 -3.05 29.01 -0.45
CA GLU A 76 -1.72 29.62 -0.50
C GLU A 76 -0.65 28.60 -0.90
N LEU A 77 -0.70 27.39 -0.34
CA LEU A 77 0.22 26.30 -0.68
C LEU A 77 0.04 25.85 -2.14
N VAL A 78 -1.20 25.76 -2.63
CA VAL A 78 -1.48 25.46 -4.05
C VAL A 78 -0.91 26.55 -4.95
N ALA A 79 -1.16 27.83 -4.63
CA ALA A 79 -0.63 28.96 -5.38
C ALA A 79 0.90 28.96 -5.42
N HIS A 80 1.55 28.75 -4.27
CA HIS A 80 3.01 28.67 -4.18
C HIS A 80 3.56 27.55 -5.05
N ALA A 81 2.95 26.36 -5.03
CA ALA A 81 3.38 25.21 -5.82
C ALA A 81 3.16 25.39 -7.34
N ALA A 82 2.00 25.92 -7.75
CA ALA A 82 1.69 26.17 -9.15
C ALA A 82 2.59 27.28 -9.74
N ALA A 83 2.84 28.36 -9.00
CA ALA A 83 3.59 29.53 -9.49
C ALA A 83 5.03 29.24 -9.94
N GLY A 84 5.65 28.17 -9.43
CA GLY A 84 6.95 27.68 -9.90
C GLY A 84 6.86 26.28 -10.50
N GLY A 85 5.75 25.98 -11.17
CA GLY A 85 5.70 24.95 -12.21
C GLY A 85 5.38 23.53 -11.74
N LEU A 86 4.91 23.30 -10.51
CA LEU A 86 4.43 21.98 -10.10
C LEU A 86 2.98 21.76 -10.58
N SER A 87 2.69 20.59 -11.13
CA SER A 87 1.31 20.11 -11.29
C SER A 87 0.77 19.65 -9.95
N VAL A 88 -0.20 20.40 -9.40
CA VAL A 88 -0.78 20.13 -8.07
C VAL A 88 -2.13 19.43 -8.17
N SER A 89 -2.26 18.30 -7.48
CA SER A 89 -3.54 17.62 -7.27
C SER A 89 -3.97 17.74 -5.81
N LEU A 90 -5.24 18.00 -5.56
CA LEU A 90 -5.81 18.08 -4.21
C LEU A 90 -6.87 16.99 -4.02
N THR A 91 -6.87 16.33 -2.86
CA THR A 91 -7.87 15.29 -2.52
C THR A 91 -8.69 15.69 -1.29
N PRO A 92 -9.73 16.53 -1.42
CA PRO A 92 -10.62 16.88 -0.32
C PRO A 92 -11.51 15.70 0.10
N SER A 93 -11.97 15.73 1.35
CA SER A 93 -13.02 14.81 1.80
C SER A 93 -14.40 15.26 1.33
N GLY A 94 -15.35 14.33 1.19
CA GLY A 94 -16.75 14.58 0.86
C GLY A 94 -17.51 15.28 2.00
N THR A 95 -17.18 16.55 2.26
CA THR A 95 -17.72 17.34 3.38
C THR A 95 -18.23 18.71 2.91
N ALA A 96 -18.88 19.45 3.80
CA ALA A 96 -19.30 20.82 3.53
C ALA A 96 -18.12 21.82 3.39
N ALA A 97 -16.89 21.43 3.72
CA ALA A 97 -15.71 22.30 3.66
C ALA A 97 -15.35 22.74 2.23
N ALA A 98 -15.77 21.98 1.22
CA ALA A 98 -15.56 22.26 -0.20
C ALA A 98 -16.68 23.14 -0.77
N THR A 99 -16.71 24.40 -0.31
CA THR A 99 -17.64 25.41 -0.84
C THR A 99 -17.26 25.82 -2.26
N GLU A 100 -18.19 26.45 -2.99
CA GLU A 100 -17.91 26.94 -4.33
C GLU A 100 -16.80 27.99 -4.33
N GLU A 101 -16.78 28.90 -3.36
CA GLU A 101 -15.77 29.93 -3.20
C GLU A 101 -14.38 29.32 -3.00
N ARG A 102 -14.28 28.28 -2.17
CA ARG A 102 -13.02 27.58 -1.92
C ARG A 102 -12.53 26.83 -3.15
N LEU A 103 -13.42 26.14 -3.87
CA LEU A 103 -13.05 25.45 -5.12
C LEU A 103 -12.63 26.44 -6.21
N ARG A 104 -13.29 27.60 -6.30
CA ARG A 104 -12.92 28.69 -7.20
C ARG A 104 -11.54 29.25 -6.85
N ALA A 105 -11.28 29.52 -5.57
CA ALA A 105 -9.98 29.99 -5.10
C ALA A 105 -8.85 28.98 -5.42
N LEU A 106 -9.10 27.68 -5.28
CA LEU A 106 -8.15 26.63 -5.66
C LEU A 106 -7.87 26.60 -7.17
N ARG A 107 -8.92 26.73 -8.00
CA ARG A 107 -8.77 26.86 -9.46
C ARG A 107 -7.91 28.08 -9.80
N ASP A 108 -8.23 29.23 -9.24
CA ASP A 108 -7.53 30.50 -9.52
C ASP A 108 -6.08 30.47 -9.02
N ALA A 109 -5.80 29.68 -7.97
CA ALA A 109 -4.46 29.37 -7.49
C ALA A 109 -3.67 28.41 -8.41
N GLY A 110 -4.26 27.88 -9.48
CA GLY A 110 -3.60 26.99 -10.42
C GLY A 110 -3.69 25.50 -10.08
N LEU A 111 -4.71 25.06 -9.34
CA LEU A 111 -4.93 23.63 -9.08
C LEU A 111 -5.10 22.86 -10.40
N ALA A 112 -4.23 21.88 -10.65
CA ALA A 112 -4.24 21.11 -11.89
C ALA A 112 -5.31 20.02 -11.89
N ARG A 113 -5.62 19.43 -10.73
CA ARG A 113 -6.62 18.36 -10.64
C ARG A 113 -7.26 18.26 -9.25
N LEU A 114 -8.57 18.00 -9.22
CA LEU A 114 -9.32 17.70 -8.00
C LEU A 114 -9.68 16.21 -7.97
N ALA A 115 -9.19 15.48 -6.97
CA ALA A 115 -9.52 14.07 -6.77
C ALA A 115 -10.57 13.94 -5.67
N VAL A 116 -11.72 13.34 -5.97
CA VAL A 116 -12.80 13.13 -4.99
C VAL A 116 -13.04 11.64 -4.85
N SER A 117 -13.41 11.25 -3.64
CA SER A 117 -13.42 9.86 -3.25
C SER A 117 -14.87 9.34 -3.32
N LEU A 118 -15.15 8.31 -4.13
CA LEU A 118 -16.48 7.72 -4.37
C LEU A 118 -16.40 6.18 -4.22
N ASP A 119 -16.88 5.65 -3.08
CA ASP A 119 -16.68 4.24 -2.71
C ASP A 119 -17.94 3.35 -2.78
N GLY A 120 -19.11 3.92 -3.06
CA GLY A 120 -20.38 3.19 -3.12
C GLY A 120 -21.23 3.71 -4.27
N ALA A 121 -21.93 2.80 -4.95
CA ALA A 121 -22.83 3.14 -6.07
C ALA A 121 -24.14 3.80 -5.59
N THR A 122 -24.47 3.64 -4.30
CA THR A 122 -25.60 4.30 -3.66
C THR A 122 -25.12 5.24 -2.56
N ALA A 123 -25.99 6.18 -2.15
CA ALA A 123 -25.70 7.07 -1.05
C ALA A 123 -25.53 6.32 0.28
N GLU A 124 -26.31 5.25 0.49
CA GLU A 124 -26.27 4.43 1.69
C GLU A 124 -24.93 3.70 1.82
N ASP A 125 -24.52 2.97 0.78
CA ASP A 125 -23.25 2.22 0.79
C ASP A 125 -22.05 3.16 0.98
N HIS A 126 -22.08 4.29 0.27
CA HIS A 126 -21.01 5.28 0.36
C HIS A 126 -20.93 5.90 1.75
N ASP A 127 -22.06 6.32 2.33
CA ASP A 127 -22.10 6.93 3.66
C ASP A 127 -21.69 5.94 4.75
N ALA A 128 -22.12 4.68 4.64
CA ALA A 128 -21.71 3.62 5.55
C ALA A 128 -20.20 3.40 5.51
N PHE A 129 -19.60 3.33 4.32
CA PHE A 129 -18.16 3.13 4.16
C PHE A 129 -17.32 4.35 4.60
N ARG A 130 -17.85 5.56 4.41
CA ARG A 130 -17.24 6.82 4.88
C ARG A 130 -17.50 7.13 6.35
N GLY A 131 -18.40 6.39 7.00
CA GLY A 131 -18.74 6.53 8.42
C GLY A 131 -19.51 7.81 8.77
N VAL A 132 -20.03 8.55 7.78
CA VAL A 132 -20.78 9.80 8.00
C VAL A 132 -21.93 9.94 7.00
N ARG A 133 -23.15 10.04 7.53
CA ARG A 133 -24.36 10.28 6.74
C ARG A 133 -24.29 11.63 6.00
N GLY A 134 -24.62 11.62 4.72
CA GLY A 134 -24.57 12.76 3.82
C GLY A 134 -23.23 12.97 3.11
N SER A 135 -22.20 12.16 3.40
CA SER A 135 -20.91 12.26 2.72
C SER A 135 -21.02 12.07 1.21
N HIS A 136 -21.88 11.16 0.73
CA HIS A 136 -22.19 10.96 -0.68
C HIS A 136 -22.77 12.23 -1.30
N ARG A 137 -23.78 12.83 -0.66
CA ARG A 137 -24.40 14.08 -1.12
C ARG A 137 -23.38 15.21 -1.22
N HIS A 138 -22.46 15.32 -0.26
CA HIS A 138 -21.38 16.30 -0.31
C HIS A 138 -20.41 16.01 -1.45
N THR A 139 -19.98 14.76 -1.63
CA THR A 139 -19.17 14.30 -2.76
C THR A 139 -19.80 14.70 -4.11
N MET A 140 -21.08 14.42 -4.32
CA MET A 140 -21.77 14.78 -5.57
C MET A 140 -21.82 16.29 -5.80
N LYS A 141 -22.04 17.10 -4.74
CA LYS A 141 -21.98 18.57 -4.84
C LYS A 141 -20.58 19.08 -5.21
N ILE A 142 -19.52 18.44 -4.70
CA ILE A 142 -18.14 18.80 -5.07
C ILE A 142 -17.91 18.54 -6.55
N LEU A 143 -18.34 17.38 -7.05
CA LEU A 143 -18.20 17.01 -8.46
C LEU A 143 -18.96 17.99 -9.38
N GLU A 144 -20.20 18.32 -9.03
CA GLU A 144 -21.01 19.31 -9.76
C GLU A 144 -20.33 20.68 -9.84
N ARG A 145 -19.88 21.20 -8.70
CA ARG A 145 -19.20 22.51 -8.60
C ARG A 145 -17.88 22.52 -9.37
N ALA A 146 -17.06 21.49 -9.19
CA ALA A 146 -15.77 21.37 -9.87
C ALA A 146 -15.95 21.32 -11.39
N ARG A 147 -16.96 20.59 -11.87
CA ARG A 147 -17.33 20.55 -13.30
C ARG A 147 -17.76 21.92 -13.81
N ALA A 148 -18.61 22.64 -13.06
CA ALA A 148 -19.03 23.99 -13.42
C ALA A 148 -17.86 24.99 -13.47
N LEU A 149 -16.82 24.77 -12.66
CA LEU A 149 -15.59 25.57 -12.64
C LEU A 149 -14.56 25.15 -13.70
N GLY A 150 -14.81 24.08 -14.46
CA GLY A 150 -13.88 23.53 -15.45
C GLY A 150 -12.64 22.84 -14.84
N LEU A 151 -12.70 22.43 -13.57
CA LEU A 151 -11.60 21.73 -12.92
C LEU A 151 -11.49 20.27 -13.40
N PRO A 152 -10.31 19.80 -13.83
CA PRO A 152 -10.11 18.38 -14.12
C PRO A 152 -10.40 17.51 -12.90
N LEU A 153 -11.30 16.54 -13.09
CA LEU A 153 -11.79 15.66 -12.03
C LEU A 153 -11.12 14.29 -12.07
N GLN A 154 -10.86 13.73 -10.89
CA GLN A 154 -10.47 12.34 -10.69
C GLN A 154 -11.35 11.72 -9.61
N ILE A 155 -11.73 10.45 -9.82
CA ILE A 155 -12.41 9.65 -8.80
C ILE A 155 -11.41 8.69 -8.18
N ASN A 156 -11.46 8.57 -6.85
CA ASN A 156 -10.74 7.55 -6.09
C ASN A 156 -11.77 6.59 -5.48
N THR A 157 -11.58 5.30 -5.71
CA THR A 157 -12.43 4.24 -5.12
C THR A 157 -11.55 3.23 -4.41
N THR A 158 -11.81 2.99 -3.14
CA THR A 158 -11.16 1.91 -2.38
C THR A 158 -11.73 0.57 -2.83
N VAL A 159 -10.86 -0.37 -3.19
CA VAL A 159 -11.20 -1.75 -3.60
C VAL A 159 -10.95 -2.67 -2.41
N CYS A 160 -12.04 -3.20 -1.87
CA CYS A 160 -12.05 -4.10 -0.72
C CYS A 160 -13.30 -4.98 -0.76
N ARG A 161 -13.45 -5.91 0.19
CA ARG A 161 -14.59 -6.83 0.22
C ARG A 161 -15.94 -6.11 0.23
N ALA A 162 -16.03 -4.97 0.91
CA ALA A 162 -17.26 -4.19 1.01
C ALA A 162 -17.63 -3.43 -0.28
N THR A 163 -16.64 -3.06 -1.10
CA THR A 163 -16.84 -2.15 -2.25
C THR A 163 -16.69 -2.83 -3.60
N VAL A 164 -16.06 -4.01 -3.68
CA VAL A 164 -15.76 -4.69 -4.94
C VAL A 164 -17.01 -4.98 -5.78
N GLY A 165 -18.13 -5.34 -5.14
CA GLY A 165 -19.40 -5.59 -5.83
C GLY A 165 -20.01 -4.36 -6.50
N ALA A 166 -19.69 -3.15 -6.01
CA ALA A 166 -20.21 -1.90 -6.54
C ALA A 166 -19.42 -1.37 -7.76
N LEU A 167 -18.23 -1.92 -8.03
CA LEU A 167 -17.34 -1.40 -9.08
C LEU A 167 -17.99 -1.35 -10.48
N PRO A 168 -18.74 -2.37 -10.96
CA PRO A 168 -19.38 -2.29 -12.27
C PRO A 168 -20.41 -1.15 -12.38
N ALA A 169 -21.20 -0.92 -11.32
CA ALA A 169 -22.17 0.18 -11.29
C ALA A 169 -21.48 1.55 -11.20
N LEU A 170 -20.45 1.66 -10.36
CA LEU A 170 -19.60 2.86 -10.29
C LEU A 170 -18.94 3.18 -11.62
N ALA A 171 -18.51 2.18 -12.39
CA ALA A 171 -17.91 2.40 -13.71
C ALA A 171 -18.85 3.15 -14.67
N GLY A 172 -20.15 2.81 -14.64
CA GLY A 172 -21.19 3.52 -15.39
C GLY A 172 -21.34 4.96 -14.90
N GLN A 173 -21.50 5.15 -13.59
CA GLN A 173 -21.64 6.49 -12.99
C GLN A 173 -20.43 7.40 -13.28
N VAL A 174 -19.22 6.85 -13.18
CA VAL A 174 -17.97 7.58 -13.44
C VAL A 174 -17.86 8.03 -14.90
N ALA A 175 -18.41 7.27 -15.85
CA ALA A 175 -18.47 7.67 -17.25
C ALA A 175 -19.32 8.93 -17.45
N ASP A 176 -20.44 9.04 -16.73
CA ASP A 176 -21.37 10.17 -16.82
C ASP A 176 -20.84 11.44 -16.12
N LEU A 177 -19.88 11.28 -15.20
CA LEU A 177 -19.28 12.38 -14.44
C LEU A 177 -18.26 13.21 -15.22
N GLY A 178 -17.83 12.76 -16.41
CA GLY A 178 -16.86 13.49 -17.24
C GLY A 178 -15.47 13.61 -16.60
N VAL A 179 -15.05 12.58 -15.85
CA VAL A 179 -13.76 12.58 -15.15
C VAL A 179 -12.60 12.33 -16.12
N THR A 180 -11.40 12.75 -15.73
CA THR A 180 -10.15 12.46 -16.49
C THR A 180 -9.53 11.13 -16.08
N LEU A 181 -9.70 10.73 -14.82
CA LEU A 181 -9.08 9.54 -14.24
C LEU A 181 -9.97 8.90 -13.17
N TRP A 182 -10.08 7.58 -13.20
CA TRP A 182 -10.57 6.76 -12.12
C TRP A 182 -9.42 5.91 -11.55
N ALA A 183 -9.14 6.11 -10.26
CA ALA A 183 -8.09 5.44 -9.53
C ALA A 183 -8.69 4.43 -8.55
N LEU A 184 -8.34 3.16 -8.74
CA LEU A 184 -8.74 2.04 -7.88
C LEU A 184 -7.64 1.80 -6.82
N PHE A 185 -7.96 2.04 -5.56
CA PHE A 185 -7.03 1.90 -4.43
C PHE A 185 -7.25 0.56 -3.75
N PHE A 186 -6.35 -0.39 -3.94
CA PHE A 186 -6.48 -1.70 -3.31
C PHE A 186 -6.15 -1.59 -1.82
N LEU A 187 -7.06 -2.06 -0.97
CA LEU A 187 -6.92 -1.91 0.48
C LEU A 187 -5.64 -2.58 0.98
N ILE A 188 -4.88 -1.83 1.78
CA ILE A 188 -3.82 -2.32 2.66
C ILE A 188 -4.37 -2.20 4.09
N PRO A 189 -4.27 -3.25 4.92
CA PRO A 189 -4.88 -3.26 6.26
C PRO A 189 -4.02 -2.46 7.25
N VAL A 190 -4.04 -1.14 7.11
CA VAL A 190 -3.37 -0.18 8.00
C VAL A 190 -4.35 0.90 8.48
N GLY A 191 -4.02 1.52 9.61
CA GLY A 191 -4.89 2.49 10.28
C GLY A 191 -6.20 1.83 10.70
N ARG A 192 -7.33 2.42 10.31
CA ARG A 192 -8.67 1.88 10.67
C ARG A 192 -9.07 0.61 9.92
N ALA A 193 -8.41 0.30 8.80
CA ALA A 193 -8.77 -0.82 7.95
C ALA A 193 -8.52 -2.16 8.66
N GLN A 194 -9.55 -2.99 8.76
CA GLN A 194 -9.43 -4.33 9.35
C GLN A 194 -8.76 -5.29 8.36
N ALA A 195 -7.94 -6.22 8.85
CA ALA A 195 -7.26 -7.24 8.02
C ALA A 195 -8.25 -8.03 7.15
N GLY A 196 -9.39 -8.42 7.72
CA GLY A 196 -10.45 -9.15 7.03
C GLY A 196 -11.16 -8.35 5.93
N SER A 197 -10.90 -7.05 5.75
CA SER A 197 -11.53 -6.26 4.68
C SER A 197 -10.82 -6.38 3.33
N ALA A 198 -9.57 -6.88 3.30
CA ALA A 198 -8.82 -7.04 2.06
C ALA A 198 -9.38 -8.18 1.19
N LEU A 199 -9.16 -8.05 -0.12
CA LEU A 199 -9.44 -9.10 -1.10
C LEU A 199 -8.32 -10.14 -1.10
N SER A 200 -8.65 -11.39 -1.41
CA SER A 200 -7.69 -12.45 -1.69
C SER A 200 -6.92 -12.18 -3.00
N ALA A 201 -5.78 -12.84 -3.18
CA ALA A 201 -4.98 -12.73 -4.40
C ALA A 201 -5.79 -13.00 -5.68
N GLY A 202 -6.61 -14.06 -5.68
CA GLY A 202 -7.46 -14.41 -6.83
C GLY A 202 -8.58 -13.39 -7.10
N GLU A 203 -9.15 -12.79 -6.06
CA GLU A 203 -10.12 -11.68 -6.20
C GLU A 203 -9.44 -10.43 -6.77
N ILE A 204 -8.23 -10.11 -6.30
CA ILE A 204 -7.42 -9.00 -6.83
C ILE A 204 -7.17 -9.22 -8.33
N GLU A 205 -6.72 -10.41 -8.74
CA GLU A 205 -6.47 -10.72 -10.16
C GLU A 205 -7.71 -10.48 -11.03
N ARG A 206 -8.89 -10.96 -10.60
CA ARG A 206 -10.15 -10.74 -11.33
C ARG A 206 -10.49 -9.26 -11.49
N VAL A 207 -10.28 -8.45 -10.45
CA VAL A 207 -10.52 -7.00 -10.53
C VAL A 207 -9.52 -6.35 -11.48
N LEU A 208 -8.27 -6.80 -11.52
CA LEU A 208 -7.25 -6.25 -12.40
C LEU A 208 -7.51 -6.58 -13.88
N GLU A 209 -7.93 -7.82 -14.17
CA GLU A 209 -8.36 -8.23 -15.51
C GLU A 209 -9.58 -7.41 -15.98
N TRP A 210 -10.57 -7.24 -15.09
CA TRP A 210 -11.72 -6.38 -15.35
C TRP A 210 -11.32 -4.93 -15.61
N ALA A 211 -10.44 -4.36 -14.77
CA ALA A 211 -9.97 -2.99 -14.92
C ALA A 211 -9.17 -2.78 -16.21
N ALA A 212 -8.35 -3.77 -16.60
CA ALA A 212 -7.62 -3.77 -17.87
C ALA A 212 -8.57 -3.78 -19.08
N ALA A 213 -9.60 -4.63 -19.05
CA ALA A 213 -10.62 -4.67 -20.11
C ALA A 213 -11.45 -3.37 -20.16
N LEU A 214 -11.84 -2.83 -19.00
CA LEU A 214 -12.57 -1.57 -18.89
C LEU A 214 -11.75 -0.40 -19.46
N ALA A 215 -10.44 -0.37 -19.22
CA ALA A 215 -9.56 0.70 -19.68
C ALA A 215 -9.58 0.89 -21.20
N GLY A 216 -9.92 -0.14 -21.99
CA GLY A 216 -10.07 -0.04 -23.45
C GLY A 216 -11.45 0.46 -23.92
N ARG A 217 -12.42 0.60 -23.01
CA ARG A 217 -13.85 0.86 -23.34
C ARG A 217 -14.38 2.20 -22.86
N VAL A 218 -13.69 2.83 -21.91
CA VAL A 218 -14.17 4.06 -21.24
C VAL A 218 -13.36 5.29 -21.66
N PRO A 219 -13.96 6.50 -21.70
CA PRO A 219 -13.28 7.68 -22.21
C PRO A 219 -12.27 8.31 -21.22
N PHE A 220 -12.24 7.84 -19.98
CA PHE A 220 -11.42 8.39 -18.89
C PHE A 220 -10.35 7.41 -18.46
N GLY A 221 -9.20 7.88 -18.02
CA GLY A 221 -8.12 7.03 -17.53
C GLY A 221 -8.56 6.01 -16.46
N VAL A 222 -8.05 4.78 -16.49
CA VAL A 222 -8.14 3.84 -15.34
C VAL A 222 -6.73 3.61 -14.79
N LYS A 223 -6.53 3.64 -13.48
CA LYS A 223 -5.27 3.27 -12.82
C LYS A 223 -5.51 2.51 -11.53
N THR A 224 -4.48 1.85 -11.04
CA THR A 224 -4.47 1.20 -9.72
C THR A 224 -3.46 1.86 -8.78
N THR A 225 -3.73 1.77 -7.49
CA THR A 225 -2.81 2.08 -6.39
C THR A 225 -2.75 0.85 -5.48
N GLU A 226 -1.57 0.49 -4.98
CA GLU A 226 -1.34 -0.75 -4.20
C GLU A 226 -1.69 -2.06 -4.93
N ALA A 227 -1.72 -2.00 -6.27
CA ALA A 227 -1.82 -3.17 -7.14
C ALA A 227 -1.06 -2.94 -8.45
N PRO A 228 0.29 -2.89 -8.40
CA PRO A 228 1.12 -2.72 -9.59
C PRO A 228 1.04 -3.90 -10.56
N HIS A 229 0.48 -5.04 -10.11
CA HIS A 229 0.12 -6.20 -10.91
C HIS A 229 -0.68 -5.89 -12.17
N LEU A 230 -1.42 -4.76 -12.21
CA LEU A 230 -2.09 -4.30 -13.44
C LEU A 230 -1.12 -4.25 -14.63
N HIS A 231 0.14 -3.84 -14.43
CA HIS A 231 1.14 -3.78 -15.49
C HIS A 231 1.49 -5.18 -16.03
N ARG A 232 1.54 -6.20 -15.17
CA ARG A 232 1.69 -7.61 -15.58
C ARG A 232 0.47 -8.07 -16.38
N VAL A 233 -0.74 -7.78 -15.89
CA VAL A 233 -1.99 -8.16 -16.57
C VAL A 233 -2.07 -7.53 -17.97
N LEU A 234 -1.73 -6.24 -18.10
CA LEU A 234 -1.67 -5.54 -19.38
C LEU A 234 -0.59 -6.10 -20.32
N ALA A 235 0.58 -6.47 -19.80
CA ALA A 235 1.63 -7.08 -20.61
C ALA A 235 1.22 -8.47 -21.16
N ARG A 236 0.44 -9.24 -20.39
CA ARG A 236 -0.03 -10.59 -20.79
C ARG A 236 -1.20 -10.56 -21.76
N SER A 237 -2.10 -9.59 -21.63
CA SER A 237 -3.39 -9.62 -22.34
C SER A 237 -3.30 -9.37 -23.84
N ARG A 238 -2.13 -8.99 -24.40
CA ARG A 238 -1.96 -8.45 -25.78
C ARG A 238 -2.96 -7.32 -26.12
N ALA A 239 -3.72 -6.83 -25.14
CA ALA A 239 -4.58 -5.68 -25.30
C ALA A 239 -3.62 -4.51 -25.49
N ALA A 240 -3.50 -4.07 -26.73
CA ALA A 240 -2.82 -2.84 -27.05
C ALA A 240 -3.30 -1.80 -26.03
N ALA A 241 -2.37 -1.17 -25.32
CA ALA A 241 -2.65 0.06 -24.63
C ALA A 241 -3.13 1.01 -25.73
N GLY A 242 -4.46 1.06 -25.95
CA GLY A 242 -5.05 1.93 -26.94
C GLY A 242 -4.57 3.34 -26.63
N PRO A 243 -4.17 4.15 -27.63
CA PRO A 243 -3.82 5.53 -27.37
C PRO A 243 -5.03 6.19 -26.74
N ARG A 244 -4.91 6.51 -25.45
CA ARG A 244 -5.96 7.23 -24.74
C ARG A 244 -5.75 8.71 -25.06
N PRO A 245 -6.78 9.42 -25.56
CA PRO A 245 -6.62 10.83 -25.82
C PRO A 245 -6.18 11.50 -24.52
N PRO A 246 -5.18 12.40 -24.54
CA PRO A 246 -5.00 13.32 -23.43
C PRO A 246 -6.35 14.02 -23.25
N GLY A 247 -6.97 13.87 -22.07
CA GLY A 247 -8.13 14.69 -21.76
C GLY A 247 -7.67 16.14 -21.94
N ALA A 248 -8.34 16.89 -22.82
CA ALA A 248 -7.98 18.28 -23.07
C ALA A 248 -7.90 19.02 -21.72
N GLY A 249 -6.70 19.45 -21.32
CA GLY A 249 -6.46 20.14 -20.05
C GLY A 249 -5.93 19.31 -18.88
N ASP A 250 -5.68 18.01 -19.01
CA ASP A 250 -5.09 17.21 -17.92
C ASP A 250 -3.56 17.38 -17.86
N LEU A 251 -3.10 18.30 -17.00
CA LEU A 251 -1.67 18.60 -16.79
C LEU A 251 -0.92 17.52 -15.98
N VAL A 252 -1.59 16.45 -15.56
CA VAL A 252 -1.01 15.36 -14.79
C VAL A 252 -0.85 14.14 -15.71
N GLY A 253 0.40 13.87 -16.11
CA GLY A 253 0.72 12.79 -17.06
C GLY A 253 0.63 11.37 -16.48
N ARG A 254 1.16 10.38 -17.21
CA ARG A 254 1.32 8.98 -16.75
C ARG A 254 2.76 8.52 -16.81
N ALA A 255 3.14 7.63 -15.89
CA ALA A 255 4.54 7.28 -15.67
C ALA A 255 5.12 6.23 -16.64
N GLY A 256 4.29 5.56 -17.45
CA GLY A 256 4.72 4.56 -18.45
C GLY A 256 5.18 3.21 -17.89
N ARG A 257 5.42 3.09 -16.58
CA ARG A 257 5.67 1.85 -15.82
C ARG A 257 4.98 1.91 -14.45
N ALA A 258 4.98 0.81 -13.69
CA ALA A 258 4.45 0.82 -12.33
C ALA A 258 5.19 1.84 -11.45
N VAL A 259 4.42 2.60 -10.69
CA VAL A 259 4.90 3.45 -9.60
C VAL A 259 4.60 2.68 -8.32
N THR A 260 5.63 2.34 -7.55
CA THR A 260 5.53 1.54 -6.32
C THR A 260 6.19 2.29 -5.15
N ASP A 261 6.01 1.79 -3.93
CA ASP A 261 6.57 2.40 -2.72
C ASP A 261 8.08 2.63 -2.87
N GLY A 262 8.54 3.88 -2.76
CA GLY A 262 9.95 4.24 -2.92
C GLY A 262 10.50 4.23 -4.36
N ASN A 263 9.76 3.72 -5.35
CA ASN A 263 10.19 3.64 -6.75
C ASN A 263 9.22 4.43 -7.65
N GLY A 264 9.58 5.69 -7.91
CA GLY A 264 8.70 6.67 -8.54
C GLY A 264 7.70 7.33 -7.58
N PHE A 265 7.71 6.96 -6.30
CA PHE A 265 6.81 7.48 -5.27
C PHE A 265 7.58 7.90 -4.03
N VAL A 266 7.16 9.00 -3.41
CA VAL A 266 7.57 9.38 -2.04
C VAL A 266 6.40 10.03 -1.33
N PHE A 267 6.30 9.79 -0.03
CA PHE A 267 5.28 10.33 0.85
C PHE A 267 5.92 11.17 1.94
N VAL A 268 5.29 12.30 2.27
CA VAL A 268 5.62 13.11 3.44
C VAL A 268 4.39 13.15 4.32
N ASP A 269 4.51 12.71 5.58
CA ASP A 269 3.39 12.75 6.51
C ASP A 269 3.10 14.18 7.04
N HIS A 270 2.05 14.32 7.84
CA HIS A 270 1.64 15.63 8.38
C HIS A 270 2.68 16.31 9.27
N VAL A 271 3.57 15.56 9.93
CA VAL A 271 4.65 16.10 10.78
C VAL A 271 6.01 16.14 10.06
N GLY A 272 6.05 15.74 8.78
CA GLY A 272 7.21 15.87 7.92
C GLY A 272 8.07 14.61 7.77
N ASN A 273 7.65 13.45 8.25
CA ASN A 273 8.42 12.21 8.05
C ASN A 273 8.41 11.81 6.57
N ILE A 274 9.57 11.43 6.04
CA ILE A 274 9.77 11.03 4.66
C ILE A 274 9.61 9.51 4.58
N CYS A 275 8.57 9.01 3.92
CA CYS A 275 8.30 7.58 3.80
C CYS A 275 8.25 7.15 2.33
N PRO A 276 8.55 5.88 2.00
CA PRO A 276 8.42 5.36 0.64
C PRO A 276 6.98 5.45 0.10
N SER A 277 5.98 5.34 0.96
CA SER A 277 4.57 5.64 0.66
C SER A 277 3.79 5.93 1.95
N GLY A 278 2.51 6.29 1.82
CA GLY A 278 1.63 6.43 2.99
C GLY A 278 1.27 5.09 3.64
N PHE A 279 1.32 3.99 2.89
CA PHE A 279 0.95 2.65 3.37
C PHE A 279 2.16 1.84 3.86
N LEU A 280 3.38 2.32 3.61
CA LEU A 280 4.63 1.74 4.11
C LEU A 280 5.24 2.68 5.16
N PRO A 281 4.91 2.51 6.47
CA PRO A 281 5.26 3.44 7.53
C PRO A 281 6.71 3.25 8.01
N LEU A 282 7.67 3.35 7.08
CA LEU A 282 9.11 3.27 7.35
C LEU A 282 9.75 4.63 7.06
N PRO A 283 9.93 5.50 8.08
CA PRO A 283 10.53 6.81 7.88
C PRO A 283 12.01 6.72 7.52
N ALA A 284 12.41 7.39 6.46
CA ALA A 284 13.79 7.64 6.04
C ALA A 284 14.30 9.02 6.52
N GLY A 285 13.80 9.48 7.67
CA GLY A 285 14.09 10.80 8.24
C GLY A 285 12.90 11.75 8.18
N ASN A 286 13.15 13.03 8.48
CA ASN A 286 12.13 14.08 8.54
C ASN A 286 12.58 15.32 7.78
N VAL A 287 11.67 15.98 7.05
CA VAL A 287 11.98 17.18 6.24
C VAL A 287 12.42 18.38 7.08
N ARG A 288 12.33 18.35 8.41
CA ARG A 288 12.91 19.39 9.29
C ARG A 288 14.42 19.22 9.49
N SER A 289 14.93 17.99 9.40
CA SER A 289 16.33 17.65 9.69
C SER A 289 17.08 17.07 8.49
N ARG A 290 16.37 16.60 7.46
CA ARG A 290 16.94 15.96 6.27
C ARG A 290 16.36 16.54 4.99
N ASP A 291 17.19 16.66 3.96
CA ASP A 291 16.73 17.09 2.66
C ASP A 291 15.93 15.97 1.96
N LEU A 292 14.80 16.35 1.34
CA LEU A 292 13.89 15.39 0.70
C LEU A 292 14.53 14.73 -0.53
N VAL A 293 15.32 15.48 -1.30
CA VAL A 293 15.94 14.99 -2.52
C VAL A 293 17.07 14.02 -2.19
N GLU A 294 17.89 14.37 -1.21
CA GLU A 294 18.94 13.50 -0.68
C GLU A 294 18.35 12.20 -0.11
N ALA A 295 17.37 12.29 0.78
CA ALA A 295 16.71 11.11 1.36
C ALA A 295 16.16 10.18 0.27
N TYR A 296 15.43 10.72 -0.71
CA TYR A 296 14.89 9.93 -1.80
C TYR A 296 15.98 9.23 -2.64
N ARG A 297 17.07 9.94 -2.96
CA ARG A 297 18.11 9.46 -3.88
C ARG A 297 19.09 8.49 -3.23
N ALA A 298 19.44 8.72 -1.97
CA ALA A 298 20.60 8.09 -1.32
C ALA A 298 20.23 7.22 -0.10
N ASP A 299 19.03 7.34 0.47
CA ASP A 299 18.68 6.52 1.63
C ASP A 299 18.69 5.02 1.29
N PRO A 300 19.29 4.16 2.14
CA PRO A 300 19.38 2.72 1.89
C PRO A 300 18.03 2.04 1.63
N LEU A 301 16.95 2.50 2.28
CA LEU A 301 15.61 1.94 2.07
C LEU A 301 15.09 2.27 0.67
N PHE A 302 15.20 3.53 0.24
CA PHE A 302 14.78 3.94 -1.11
C PHE A 302 15.63 3.29 -2.20
N LEU A 303 16.93 3.09 -1.95
CA LEU A 303 17.81 2.36 -2.87
C LEU A 303 17.40 0.89 -2.97
N ALA A 304 17.11 0.24 -1.83
CA ALA A 304 16.65 -1.15 -1.80
C ALA A 304 15.33 -1.35 -2.56
N LEU A 305 14.33 -0.50 -2.30
CA LEU A 305 13.01 -0.58 -2.93
C LEU A 305 13.04 -0.29 -4.44
N ARG A 306 14.06 0.43 -4.91
CA ARG A 306 14.28 0.72 -6.34
C ARG A 306 15.06 -0.36 -7.07
N ASP A 307 15.61 -1.35 -6.37
CA ASP A 307 16.41 -2.42 -6.94
C ASP A 307 15.62 -3.74 -6.99
N PRO A 308 15.10 -4.14 -8.16
CA PRO A 308 14.30 -5.35 -8.29
C PRO A 308 15.09 -6.64 -8.04
N SER A 309 16.42 -6.60 -8.09
CA SER A 309 17.26 -7.76 -7.78
C SER A 309 17.27 -8.11 -6.29
N ARG A 310 16.86 -7.16 -5.43
CA ARG A 310 16.78 -7.33 -3.97
C ARG A 310 15.43 -7.85 -3.50
N LEU A 311 14.46 -8.02 -4.40
CA LEU A 311 13.17 -8.59 -4.04
C LEU A 311 13.31 -10.08 -3.72
N ALA A 312 12.60 -10.54 -2.70
CA ALA A 312 12.56 -11.92 -2.26
C ALA A 312 11.28 -12.65 -2.74
N GLY A 313 11.22 -13.96 -2.48
CA GLY A 313 10.07 -14.82 -2.79
C GLY A 313 9.67 -14.81 -4.27
N ARG A 314 8.37 -14.98 -4.54
CA ARG A 314 7.82 -14.97 -5.90
C ARG A 314 8.15 -13.67 -6.65
N CYS A 315 8.18 -12.52 -5.97
CA CYS A 315 8.54 -11.25 -6.60
C CYS A 315 9.99 -11.22 -7.10
N GLY A 316 10.94 -11.80 -6.36
CA GLY A 316 12.35 -11.90 -6.75
C GLY A 316 12.61 -12.80 -7.97
N ALA A 317 11.89 -13.92 -8.04
CA ALA A 317 11.96 -14.89 -9.13
C ALA A 317 11.11 -14.51 -10.36
N CYS A 318 10.28 -13.45 -10.27
CA CYS A 318 9.33 -13.09 -11.31
C CYS A 318 9.97 -12.42 -12.54
N GLU A 319 9.58 -12.87 -13.73
CA GLU A 319 9.92 -12.23 -15.00
C GLU A 319 9.36 -10.80 -15.14
N TYR A 320 8.37 -10.42 -14.30
CA TYR A 320 7.78 -9.08 -14.26
C TYR A 320 8.33 -8.18 -13.13
N ARG A 321 9.39 -8.59 -12.42
CA ARG A 321 9.92 -7.83 -11.26
C ARG A 321 10.30 -6.39 -11.57
N GLU A 322 10.80 -6.12 -12.78
CA GLU A 322 11.19 -4.79 -13.25
C GLU A 322 10.00 -3.86 -13.53
N THR A 323 8.87 -4.43 -13.97
CA THR A 323 7.71 -3.67 -14.46
C THR A 323 6.56 -3.61 -13.47
N CYS A 324 6.45 -4.62 -12.59
CA CYS A 324 5.43 -4.73 -11.55
C CYS A 324 6.04 -4.53 -10.16
N GLY A 325 6.99 -5.38 -9.78
CA GLY A 325 7.63 -5.37 -8.45
C GLY A 325 6.73 -5.78 -7.28
N GLY A 326 5.40 -5.73 -7.40
CA GLY A 326 4.45 -5.97 -6.30
C GLY A 326 4.28 -4.74 -5.38
N SER A 327 3.21 -4.69 -4.60
CA SER A 327 3.04 -3.70 -3.52
C SER A 327 4.04 -4.02 -2.41
N ARG A 328 4.86 -3.04 -2.04
CA ARG A 328 5.85 -3.22 -0.96
C ARG A 328 5.19 -2.95 0.39
N ALA A 329 4.20 -2.07 0.42
CA ALA A 329 3.33 -1.88 1.59
C ALA A 329 2.57 -3.17 1.96
N ARG A 330 2.07 -3.94 0.97
CA ARG A 330 1.39 -5.22 1.26
C ARG A 330 2.36 -6.29 1.74
N ALA A 331 3.55 -6.37 1.15
CA ALA A 331 4.62 -7.26 1.62
C ALA A 331 4.96 -6.96 3.09
N TRP A 332 5.26 -5.69 3.40
CA TRP A 332 5.52 -5.24 4.77
C TRP A 332 4.38 -5.56 5.74
N ALA A 333 3.14 -5.25 5.38
CA ALA A 333 1.99 -5.50 6.24
C ALA A 333 1.76 -6.99 6.54
N ALA A 334 2.25 -7.89 5.68
CA ALA A 334 2.06 -9.33 5.83
C ALA A 334 3.24 -10.04 6.50
N SER A 335 4.47 -9.65 6.20
CA SER A 335 5.68 -10.34 6.67
C SER A 335 6.63 -9.49 7.51
N GLY A 336 6.43 -8.18 7.58
CA GLY A 336 7.42 -7.27 8.16
C GLY A 336 8.69 -7.11 7.30
N ASP A 337 8.67 -7.54 6.03
CA ASP A 337 9.77 -7.31 5.09
C ASP A 337 9.25 -6.55 3.86
N PRO A 338 9.69 -5.30 3.61
CA PRO A 338 9.23 -4.53 2.47
C PRO A 338 9.82 -5.03 1.14
N LEU A 339 10.84 -5.89 1.17
CA LEU A 339 11.43 -6.54 0.00
C LEU A 339 10.83 -7.93 -0.27
N GLY A 340 9.96 -8.42 0.61
CA GLY A 340 9.25 -9.68 0.47
C GLY A 340 8.33 -9.74 -0.75
N GLU A 341 7.72 -10.92 -0.92
CA GLU A 341 6.70 -11.09 -1.95
C GLU A 341 5.38 -10.39 -1.59
N ASP A 342 4.63 -10.00 -2.61
CA ASP A 342 3.29 -9.45 -2.42
C ASP A 342 2.27 -10.60 -2.32
N PRO A 343 1.66 -10.85 -1.14
CA PRO A 343 0.69 -11.93 -0.97
C PRO A 343 -0.63 -11.68 -1.70
N GLY A 344 -0.86 -10.47 -2.21
CA GLY A 344 -1.98 -10.11 -3.06
C GLY A 344 -1.79 -10.54 -4.52
N CYS A 345 -0.65 -11.13 -4.87
CA CYS A 345 -0.38 -11.64 -6.22
C CYS A 345 -0.84 -13.09 -6.37
N ALA A 346 -1.73 -13.36 -7.35
CA ALA A 346 -2.14 -14.72 -7.71
C ALA A 346 -1.25 -15.38 -8.79
N PHE A 347 -0.20 -14.68 -9.23
CA PHE A 347 0.65 -15.14 -10.31
C PHE A 347 1.81 -15.96 -9.81
N GLU A 348 2.00 -17.12 -10.43
CA GLU A 348 3.15 -17.99 -10.21
C GLU A 348 4.23 -17.74 -11.27
N PRO A 349 5.41 -17.23 -10.89
CA PRO A 349 6.53 -17.03 -11.79
C PRO A 349 6.99 -18.32 -12.48
N ALA A 350 7.41 -18.23 -13.74
CA ALA A 350 7.96 -19.38 -14.46
C ALA A 350 9.22 -19.97 -13.77
N ALA A 351 10.07 -19.11 -13.18
CA ALA A 351 11.26 -19.54 -12.45
C ALA A 351 10.94 -20.16 -11.07
N ALA A 352 9.79 -19.84 -10.49
CA ALA A 352 9.26 -20.51 -9.29
C ALA A 352 8.48 -21.79 -9.64
N ALA A 353 7.97 -21.89 -10.88
CA ALA A 353 7.25 -23.04 -11.43
C ALA A 353 8.16 -24.06 -12.14
N ALA A 354 9.47 -23.82 -12.20
CA ALA A 354 10.42 -24.81 -12.70
C ALA A 354 10.42 -26.00 -11.73
N PRO A 355 10.21 -27.24 -12.20
CA PRO A 355 10.41 -28.40 -11.35
C PRO A 355 11.88 -28.42 -10.97
N SER A 356 12.19 -28.44 -9.67
CA SER A 356 13.54 -28.71 -9.19
C SER A 356 13.94 -30.11 -9.66
N VAL A 357 14.70 -30.22 -10.75
CA VAL A 357 15.27 -31.49 -11.17
C VAL A 357 16.76 -31.48 -10.86
N ALA A 358 17.13 -32.08 -9.73
CA ALA A 358 18.23 -33.05 -9.62
C ALA A 358 18.46 -33.39 -8.13
N GLY A 359 17.98 -34.57 -7.71
CA GLY A 359 18.35 -35.16 -6.43
C GLY A 359 17.41 -36.22 -5.89
N GLY A 360 17.19 -37.31 -6.64
CA GLY A 360 16.60 -38.54 -6.10
C GLY A 360 15.15 -38.77 -6.49
N SER A 361 14.95 -39.56 -7.54
CA SER A 361 13.87 -40.53 -7.59
C SER A 361 13.90 -41.34 -6.30
N ASP A 362 12.85 -41.24 -5.48
CA ASP A 362 12.00 -42.38 -5.13
C ASP A 362 10.83 -41.91 -4.26
N ALA A 363 9.66 -42.46 -4.59
CA ALA A 363 8.47 -42.36 -3.78
C ALA A 363 8.69 -43.16 -2.49
N GLU A 364 8.80 -42.46 -1.35
CA GLU A 364 8.40 -42.85 0.02
C GLU A 364 9.15 -41.93 1.01
N GLY A 365 8.46 -41.01 1.68
CA GLY A 365 9.11 -40.16 2.67
C GLY A 365 8.09 -39.40 3.49
N GLY A 366 7.77 -39.94 4.67
CA GLY A 366 6.87 -39.35 5.65
C GLY A 366 7.32 -37.97 6.16
N VAL A 367 6.56 -37.44 7.11
CA VAL A 367 6.91 -36.19 7.81
C VAL A 367 8.30 -36.37 8.43
N SER A 368 9.24 -35.48 8.11
CA SER A 368 10.60 -35.52 8.65
C SER A 368 10.87 -34.33 9.57
N GLU A 369 11.70 -34.53 10.58
CA GLU A 369 12.04 -33.49 11.56
C GLU A 369 12.66 -32.26 10.91
N ALA A 370 13.52 -32.45 9.91
CA ALA A 370 14.12 -31.36 9.13
C ALA A 370 13.07 -30.45 8.46
N ARG A 371 11.98 -31.02 7.92
CA ARG A 371 10.88 -30.25 7.31
C ARG A 371 10.05 -29.51 8.33
N VAL A 372 9.86 -30.10 9.51
CA VAL A 372 9.18 -29.43 10.63
C VAL A 372 10.02 -28.26 11.13
N ILE A 373 11.33 -28.44 11.31
CA ILE A 373 12.27 -27.37 11.70
C ILE A 373 12.28 -26.24 10.67
N GLU A 374 12.32 -26.56 9.37
CA GLU A 374 12.26 -25.57 8.30
C GLU A 374 10.97 -24.74 8.37
N ALA A 375 9.81 -25.38 8.59
CA ALA A 375 8.54 -24.68 8.76
C ALA A 375 8.51 -23.79 10.02
N LEU A 376 9.11 -24.25 11.12
CA LEU A 376 9.22 -23.50 12.36
C LEU A 376 10.16 -22.29 12.24
N GLY A 377 11.15 -22.32 11.33
CA GLY A 377 11.99 -21.18 11.02
C GLY A 377 11.23 -19.96 10.48
N GLY A 378 9.99 -20.15 10.01
CA GLY A 378 9.09 -19.07 9.58
C GLY A 378 8.26 -18.44 10.70
N VAL A 379 8.34 -18.94 11.93
CA VAL A 379 7.61 -18.41 13.10
C VAL A 379 8.54 -17.52 13.90
N PHE A 380 8.20 -16.23 14.02
CA PHE A 380 9.05 -15.22 14.66
C PHE A 380 8.50 -14.78 16.01
N ASP A 381 9.41 -14.55 16.95
CA ASP A 381 9.11 -13.83 18.19
C ASP A 381 8.98 -12.32 17.88
N PRO A 382 7.83 -11.68 18.16
CA PRO A 382 7.59 -10.29 17.80
C PRO A 382 8.34 -9.28 18.68
N GLU A 383 8.86 -9.70 19.83
CA GLU A 383 9.65 -8.83 20.72
C GLU A 383 11.13 -8.82 20.31
N LEU A 384 11.66 -9.97 19.87
CA LEU A 384 13.07 -10.14 19.54
C LEU A 384 13.37 -10.21 18.03
N GLY A 385 12.35 -10.36 17.17
CA GLY A 385 12.50 -10.35 15.71
C GLY A 385 13.30 -11.52 15.14
N MET A 386 13.39 -12.64 15.87
CA MET A 386 14.12 -13.84 15.49
C MET A 386 13.19 -15.05 15.43
N SER A 387 13.53 -16.09 14.65
CA SER A 387 12.70 -17.29 14.57
C SER A 387 12.71 -18.07 15.89
N VAL A 388 11.64 -18.81 16.17
CA VAL A 388 11.56 -19.69 17.36
C VAL A 388 12.63 -20.78 17.35
N VAL A 389 13.13 -21.13 16.16
CA VAL A 389 14.25 -22.07 15.98
C VAL A 389 15.57 -21.39 16.35
N ASP A 390 15.85 -20.21 15.79
CA ASP A 390 17.10 -19.45 16.05
C ASP A 390 17.21 -19.00 17.51
N LEU A 391 16.08 -18.77 18.17
CA LEU A 391 16.02 -18.48 19.60
C LEU A 391 16.23 -19.72 20.48
N GLY A 392 16.23 -20.93 19.91
CA GLY A 392 16.33 -22.17 20.67
C GLY A 392 15.11 -22.42 21.57
N LEU A 393 13.93 -21.96 21.14
CA LEU A 393 12.67 -22.14 21.89
C LEU A 393 12.05 -23.53 21.68
N ILE A 394 12.45 -24.25 20.64
CA ILE A 394 11.98 -25.62 20.38
C ILE A 394 12.82 -26.60 21.18
N TYR A 395 12.19 -27.29 22.13
CA TYR A 395 12.85 -28.23 23.04
C TYR A 395 12.76 -29.67 22.58
N GLY A 396 11.77 -30.00 21.77
CA GLY A 396 11.66 -31.33 21.18
C GLY A 396 10.57 -31.40 20.12
N ILE A 397 10.84 -32.22 19.10
CA ILE A 397 9.90 -32.55 18.03
C ILE A 397 9.77 -34.09 18.04
N ARG A 398 8.54 -34.59 18.09
CA ARG A 398 8.23 -36.02 17.94
C ARG A 398 7.28 -36.19 16.76
N ILE A 399 7.59 -37.11 15.88
CA ILE A 399 6.82 -37.36 14.66
C ILE A 399 6.43 -38.82 14.61
N GLU A 400 5.13 -39.08 14.57
CA GLU A 400 4.55 -40.42 14.44
C GLU A 400 3.67 -40.45 13.18
N GLY A 401 4.27 -40.85 12.06
CA GLY A 401 3.61 -40.84 10.75
C GLY A 401 3.26 -39.42 10.29
N GLY A 402 2.00 -39.02 10.47
CA GLY A 402 1.52 -37.67 10.15
C GLY A 402 1.22 -36.81 11.37
N ASP A 403 1.42 -37.32 12.58
CA ASP A 403 1.07 -36.62 13.82
C ASP A 403 2.36 -36.07 14.45
N VAL A 404 2.39 -34.75 14.69
CA VAL A 404 3.58 -34.03 15.15
C VAL A 404 3.32 -33.44 16.53
N ALA A 405 4.13 -33.81 17.52
CA ALA A 405 4.10 -33.24 18.86
C ALA A 405 5.33 -32.37 19.10
N ILE A 406 5.13 -31.10 19.42
CA ILE A 406 6.18 -30.11 19.64
C ILE A 406 6.17 -29.68 21.10
N THR A 407 7.32 -29.79 21.75
CA THR A 407 7.56 -29.19 23.06
C THR A 407 8.38 -27.93 22.87
N MET A 408 7.88 -26.80 23.34
CA MET A 408 8.57 -25.51 23.23
C MET A 408 8.54 -24.75 24.55
N THR A 409 9.36 -23.71 24.64
CA THR A 409 9.37 -22.77 25.76
C THR A 409 9.16 -21.33 25.28
N LEU A 410 9.10 -20.39 26.22
CA LEU A 410 9.10 -18.95 25.95
C LEU A 410 10.26 -18.28 26.69
N THR A 411 10.62 -17.08 26.25
CA THR A 411 11.72 -16.29 26.82
C THR A 411 11.46 -15.84 28.26
N ALA A 412 10.20 -15.77 28.70
CA ALA A 412 9.82 -15.47 30.08
C ALA A 412 8.48 -16.14 30.50
N PRO A 413 8.34 -16.62 31.75
CA PRO A 413 7.05 -17.04 32.31
C PRO A 413 6.12 -15.84 32.45
N GLY A 414 4.88 -15.94 31.95
CA GLY A 414 3.87 -14.86 32.04
C GLY A 414 3.82 -13.88 30.87
N CYS A 415 4.51 -14.18 29.76
CA CYS A 415 4.38 -13.41 28.52
C CYS A 415 2.95 -13.54 27.95
N PRO A 416 2.27 -12.45 27.54
CA PRO A 416 0.93 -12.50 26.93
C PRO A 416 0.88 -13.30 25.62
N ILE A 417 2.04 -13.57 25.03
CA ILE A 417 2.19 -14.37 23.81
C ILE A 417 1.99 -15.88 24.07
N HIS A 418 1.99 -16.31 25.33
CA HIS A 418 1.76 -17.69 25.74
C HIS A 418 0.50 -18.32 25.14
N ASP A 419 -0.56 -17.55 24.97
CA ASP A 419 -1.84 -18.05 24.48
C ASP A 419 -1.94 -18.06 22.94
N VAL A 420 -1.00 -17.42 22.23
CA VAL A 420 -1.04 -17.25 20.76
C VAL A 420 0.09 -17.98 20.03
N MET A 421 1.28 -18.06 20.63
CA MET A 421 2.46 -18.68 20.01
C MET A 421 2.27 -20.16 19.66
N PRO A 422 1.63 -21.01 20.52
CA PRO A 422 1.32 -22.39 20.15
C PRO A 422 0.43 -22.48 18.90
N GLY A 423 -0.46 -21.50 18.70
CA GLY A 423 -1.30 -21.41 17.51
C GLY A 423 -0.49 -21.17 16.24
N TRP A 424 0.47 -20.23 16.27
CA TRP A 424 1.33 -19.93 15.12
C TRP A 424 2.25 -21.10 14.76
N VAL A 425 2.84 -21.74 15.77
CA VAL A 425 3.64 -22.97 15.62
C VAL A 425 2.80 -24.08 14.99
N ARG A 426 1.58 -24.30 15.50
CA ARG A 426 0.64 -25.28 14.95
C ARG A 426 0.31 -24.99 13.49
N GLU A 427 -0.04 -23.75 13.15
CA GLU A 427 -0.38 -23.36 11.79
C GLU A 427 0.78 -23.51 10.80
N ALA A 428 2.00 -23.18 11.22
CA ALA A 428 3.19 -23.33 10.38
C ALA A 428 3.45 -24.81 10.04
N VAL A 429 3.36 -25.70 11.04
CA VAL A 429 3.67 -27.13 10.86
C VAL A 429 2.53 -27.89 10.15
N MET A 430 1.27 -27.47 10.33
CA MET A 430 0.14 -28.02 9.58
C MET A 430 0.23 -27.80 8.06
N ARG A 431 1.09 -26.87 7.59
CA ARG A 431 1.34 -26.64 6.15
C ARG A 431 2.38 -27.59 5.56
N VAL A 432 3.08 -28.38 6.38
CA VAL A 432 4.07 -29.36 5.91
C VAL A 432 3.33 -30.55 5.26
N PRO A 433 3.62 -30.89 4.00
CA PRO A 433 2.98 -32.02 3.32
C PRO A 433 3.15 -33.34 4.10
N GLY A 434 2.04 -34.03 4.35
CA GLY A 434 2.00 -35.29 5.12
C GLY A 434 1.61 -35.14 6.60
N VAL A 435 1.57 -33.91 7.13
CA VAL A 435 1.09 -33.63 8.50
C VAL A 435 -0.44 -33.68 8.55
N ARG A 436 -0.98 -34.45 9.50
CA ARG A 436 -2.41 -34.64 9.77
C ARG A 436 -2.85 -33.91 11.03
N SER A 437 -2.01 -33.92 12.07
CA SER A 437 -2.28 -33.22 13.32
C SER A 437 -0.99 -32.67 13.93
N VAL A 438 -1.13 -31.56 14.66
CA VAL A 438 -0.03 -30.95 15.40
C VAL A 438 -0.51 -30.63 16.81
N ASP A 439 0.21 -31.14 17.80
CA ASP A 439 0.05 -30.78 19.20
C ASP A 439 1.26 -29.98 19.69
N VAL A 440 1.01 -28.90 20.42
CA VAL A 440 2.05 -27.98 20.87
C VAL A 440 1.91 -27.79 22.37
N ALA A 441 2.92 -28.24 23.11
CA ALA A 441 2.98 -28.11 24.55
C ALA A 441 4.06 -27.10 24.95
N ILE A 442 3.71 -26.18 25.85
CA ILE A 442 4.67 -25.25 26.45
C ILE A 442 5.23 -25.88 27.74
N THR A 443 6.55 -25.84 27.89
CA THR A 443 7.28 -26.13 29.14
C THR A 443 8.15 -24.94 29.54
N PHE A 444 8.33 -24.73 30.84
CA PHE A 444 9.30 -23.77 31.39
C PHE A 444 10.48 -24.47 32.08
N GLU A 445 10.57 -25.79 31.95
CA GLU A 445 11.64 -26.61 32.49
C GLU A 445 12.38 -27.34 31.36
N PRO A 446 13.71 -27.15 31.21
CA PRO A 446 14.54 -26.13 31.88
C PRO A 446 14.19 -24.70 31.42
N PRO A 447 14.46 -23.66 32.23
CA PRO A 447 14.18 -22.28 31.83
C PRO A 447 15.02 -21.89 30.62
N TRP A 448 14.44 -21.06 29.75
CA TRP A 448 15.17 -20.50 28.62
C TRP A 448 16.23 -19.50 29.10
N THR A 449 17.43 -19.56 28.50
CA THR A 449 18.49 -18.57 28.71
C THR A 449 19.05 -18.11 27.36
N PRO A 450 19.56 -16.87 27.25
CA PRO A 450 20.13 -16.34 26.00
C PRO A 450 21.27 -17.19 25.39
N ASP A 451 21.96 -18.00 26.19
CA ASP A 451 23.01 -18.92 25.71
C ASP A 451 22.50 -19.95 24.70
N ARG A 452 21.19 -20.22 24.69
CA ARG A 452 20.55 -21.12 23.72
C ARG A 452 20.56 -20.60 22.29
N ILE A 453 20.68 -19.28 22.09
CA ILE A 453 20.81 -18.67 20.76
C ILE A 453 22.13 -19.12 20.10
N ALA A 454 23.18 -19.29 20.90
CA ALA A 454 24.48 -19.77 20.40
C ALA A 454 24.49 -21.29 20.15
N ALA A 455 23.62 -22.05 20.82
CA ALA A 455 23.47 -23.49 20.64
C ALA A 455 22.49 -23.88 19.50
N ALA A 456 21.68 -22.93 19.03
CA ALA A 456 20.73 -23.10 17.92
C ALA A 456 21.34 -22.83 16.53
N ARG A 457 22.55 -22.24 16.49
CA ARG A 457 23.38 -22.06 15.29
C ARG A 457 24.33 -23.23 15.13
#